data_AF-Q9ZAQ3-F1
#
_entry.id   AF-Q9ZAQ3-F1
#
_cell.length_a   1.000
_cell.length_b   1.000
_cell.length_c   1.000
_cell.angle_alpha   90.00
_cell.angle_beta   90.00
_cell.angle_gamma   90.00
#
_symmetry.space_group_name_H-M   'P 1'
#
loop_
_entity.id
_entity.type
_entity.pdbx_description
1 polymer ?
#
loop_
_entity_poly.entity_id
_entity_poly.type
_entity_poly.pdbx_seq_one_letter_code
_entity_poly.pdbx_strand_id
1 'polypeptide(L)'
;ILNKFIVFRNEIDSAINKYEFNVIFKKVQDFVINDFASWYLEFLKLKSNKYFIHFLFKKILITLHPFISFTTDYLFENIYREELLEANLQNLGDLSALVGAESVENLIEQITTLRQYRESKQISKSQILYFAFDDAITFNENQLAIVNKLTNFTYKSNLDLSIKLSFGTIYIALDDEQKQKENFRNWDANQKISRRDCF
;
A
#
# COMPACT_ATOMS: atom_id res chain seq x y z
N ILE A 1 9.48 0.35 -0.21
CA ILE A 1 9.66 -0.93 -0.94
C ILE A 1 11.02 -1.57 -0.68
N LEU A 2 12.11 -0.81 -0.59
CA LEU A 2 13.45 -1.38 -0.45
C LEU A 2 13.60 -2.20 0.83
N ASN A 3 13.12 -1.69 1.97
CA ASN A 3 13.09 -2.43 3.23
C ASN A 3 12.34 -3.76 3.08
N LYS A 4 11.17 -3.72 2.43
CA LYS A 4 10.36 -4.92 2.19
C LYS A 4 11.13 -5.93 1.32
N PHE A 5 11.88 -5.47 0.32
CA PHE A 5 12.74 -6.34 -0.49
C PHE A 5 13.90 -6.95 0.32
N ILE A 6 14.54 -6.18 1.20
CA ILE A 6 15.61 -6.69 2.09
C ILE A 6 15.05 -7.75 3.03
N VAL A 7 13.92 -7.46 3.68
CA VAL A 7 13.24 -8.42 4.58
C VAL A 7 12.85 -9.67 3.81
N PHE A 8 12.21 -9.53 2.65
CA PHE A 8 11.85 -10.63 1.76
C PHE A 8 13.06 -11.51 1.41
N ARG A 9 14.18 -10.89 1.01
CA ARG A 9 15.41 -11.62 0.67
C ARG A 9 15.93 -12.41 1.86
N ASN A 10 16.01 -11.79 3.04
CA ASN A 10 16.48 -12.46 4.25
C ASN A 10 15.57 -13.63 4.66
N GLU A 11 14.26 -13.48 4.51
CA GLU A 11 13.28 -14.55 4.77
C GLU A 11 13.42 -15.70 3.77
N ILE A 12 13.62 -15.39 2.48
CA ILE A 12 13.89 -16.38 1.43
C ILE A 12 15.18 -17.15 1.75
N ASP A 13 16.27 -16.46 2.06
CA ASP A 13 17.56 -17.08 2.37
C ASP A 13 17.44 -18.01 3.59
N SER A 14 16.71 -17.59 4.62
CA SER A 14 16.44 -18.45 5.79
C SER A 14 15.59 -19.67 5.44
N ALA A 15 14.59 -19.54 4.56
CA ALA A 15 13.71 -20.64 4.17
C ALA A 15 14.43 -21.64 3.25
N ILE A 16 15.33 -21.16 2.38
CA ILE A 16 16.23 -22.01 1.57
C ILE A 16 17.10 -22.87 2.48
N ASN A 17 17.73 -22.28 3.49
CA ASN A 17 18.59 -23.02 4.44
C ASN A 17 17.85 -24.13 5.20
N LYS A 18 16.52 -23.99 5.35
CA LYS A 18 15.64 -24.97 5.99
C LYS A 18 14.93 -25.90 5.01
N TYR A 19 15.15 -25.73 3.70
CA TYR A 19 14.44 -26.45 2.63
C TYR A 19 12.90 -26.28 2.67
N GLU A 20 12.42 -25.14 3.15
CA GLU A 20 10.99 -24.85 3.32
C GLU A 20 10.38 -24.23 2.05
N PHE A 21 10.28 -25.00 0.96
CA PHE A 21 9.81 -24.50 -0.34
C PHE A 21 8.41 -23.86 -0.29
N ASN A 22 7.48 -24.42 0.48
CA ASN A 22 6.14 -23.85 0.64
C ASN A 22 6.19 -22.43 1.21
N VAL A 23 7.11 -22.16 2.13
CA VAL A 23 7.31 -20.84 2.72
C VAL A 23 7.90 -19.90 1.66
N ILE A 24 8.91 -20.36 0.91
CA ILE A 24 9.51 -19.60 -0.20
C ILE A 24 8.43 -19.15 -1.18
N PHE A 25 7.60 -20.07 -1.70
CA PHE A 25 6.55 -19.73 -2.66
C PHE A 25 5.55 -18.70 -2.11
N LYS A 26 5.12 -18.88 -0.86
CA LYS A 26 4.22 -17.92 -0.21
C LYS A 26 4.86 -16.53 -0.10
N LYS A 27 6.13 -16.46 0.32
CA LYS A 27 6.86 -15.19 0.46
C LYS A 27 7.08 -14.51 -0.90
N VAL A 28 7.41 -15.27 -1.94
CA VAL A 28 7.51 -14.77 -3.32
C VAL A 28 6.18 -14.17 -3.75
N GLN A 29 5.08 -14.90 -3.56
CA GLN A 29 3.75 -14.42 -3.93
C GLN A 29 3.38 -13.15 -3.17
N ASP A 30 3.57 -13.14 -1.85
CA ASP A 30 3.25 -11.99 -1.00
C ASP A 30 4.04 -10.74 -1.45
N PHE A 31 5.35 -10.87 -1.66
CA PHE A 31 6.18 -9.74 -2.06
C PHE A 31 5.92 -9.26 -3.50
N VAL A 32 5.88 -10.17 -4.48
CA VAL A 32 5.74 -9.79 -5.89
C VAL A 32 4.35 -9.21 -6.17
N ILE A 33 3.29 -9.83 -5.62
CA ILE A 33 1.91 -9.43 -5.90
C ILE A 33 1.48 -8.28 -4.98
N ASN A 34 1.58 -8.46 -3.67
CA ASN A 34 1.00 -7.50 -2.72
C ASN A 34 1.90 -6.28 -2.53
N ASP A 35 3.21 -6.46 -2.42
CA ASP A 35 4.10 -5.32 -2.16
C ASP A 35 4.55 -4.60 -3.44
N PHE A 36 5.10 -5.35 -4.39
CA PHE A 36 5.69 -4.78 -5.60
C PHE A 36 4.62 -4.35 -6.61
N ALA A 37 3.78 -5.28 -7.07
CA ALA A 37 2.81 -4.99 -8.12
C ALA A 37 1.67 -4.08 -7.65
N SER A 38 1.12 -4.32 -6.45
CA SER A 38 -0.05 -3.56 -5.97
C SER A 38 0.32 -2.15 -5.51
N TRP A 39 1.26 -2.02 -4.58
CA TRP A 39 1.57 -0.72 -3.97
C TRP A 39 2.69 0.03 -4.68
N TYR A 40 3.82 -0.61 -4.92
CA TYR A 40 5.00 0.11 -5.39
C TYR A 40 4.85 0.63 -6.83
N LEU A 41 4.33 -0.17 -7.76
CA LEU A 41 4.05 0.30 -9.13
C LEU A 41 3.03 1.44 -9.14
N GLU A 42 2.06 1.42 -8.23
CA GLU A 42 1.08 2.50 -8.08
C GLU A 42 1.76 3.80 -7.62
N PHE A 43 2.66 3.75 -6.64
CA PHE A 43 3.44 4.92 -6.22
C PHE A 43 4.41 5.45 -7.29
N LEU A 44 4.96 4.57 -8.14
CA LEU A 44 5.85 4.96 -9.23
C LEU A 44 5.15 5.73 -10.36
N LYS A 45 3.86 5.50 -10.57
CA LYS A 45 3.05 6.33 -11.48
C LYS A 45 3.01 7.80 -11.02
N LEU A 46 3.27 8.05 -9.74
CA LEU A 46 3.20 9.37 -9.11
C LEU A 46 4.57 10.02 -8.99
N LYS A 47 5.62 9.23 -8.75
CA LYS A 47 7.02 9.69 -8.70
C LYS A 47 7.85 9.02 -9.79
N SER A 48 8.33 9.80 -10.76
CA SER A 48 9.17 9.27 -11.84
C SER A 48 10.61 9.01 -11.37
N ASN A 49 10.85 7.85 -10.75
CA ASN A 49 12.22 7.36 -10.52
C ASN A 49 12.49 6.11 -11.37
N LYS A 50 12.73 6.34 -12.67
CA LYS A 50 12.96 5.28 -13.66
C LYS A 50 14.24 4.50 -13.38
N TYR A 51 15.30 5.12 -12.86
CA TYR A 51 16.53 4.40 -12.57
C TYR A 51 16.34 3.42 -11.41
N PHE A 52 15.70 3.88 -10.34
CA PHE A 52 15.48 3.05 -9.15
C PHE A 52 14.52 1.87 -9.43
N ILE A 53 13.49 2.04 -10.28
CA ILE A 53 12.60 0.92 -10.62
C ILE A 53 13.34 -0.18 -11.38
N HIS A 54 14.17 0.17 -12.37
CA HIS A 54 14.94 -0.82 -13.13
C HIS A 54 15.98 -1.51 -12.25
N PHE A 55 16.67 -0.74 -11.39
CA PHE A 55 17.61 -1.30 -10.42
C PHE A 55 16.92 -2.31 -9.48
N LEU A 56 15.79 -1.94 -8.88
CA LEU A 56 15.05 -2.83 -7.98
C LEU A 56 14.44 -4.02 -8.75
N PHE A 57 13.97 -3.83 -9.98
CA PHE A 57 13.40 -4.92 -10.75
C PHE A 57 14.46 -5.93 -11.20
N LYS A 58 15.66 -5.49 -11.61
CA LYS A 58 16.81 -6.38 -11.84
C LYS A 58 17.08 -7.25 -10.60
N LYS A 59 17.10 -6.63 -9.41
CA LYS A 59 17.27 -7.32 -8.13
C LYS A 59 16.21 -8.41 -7.89
N ILE A 60 14.95 -8.09 -8.13
CA ILE A 60 13.83 -9.02 -7.93
C ILE A 60 13.98 -10.21 -8.87
N LEU A 61 14.24 -9.99 -10.16
CA LEU A 61 14.40 -11.07 -11.13
C LEU A 61 15.53 -12.03 -10.74
N ILE A 62 16.67 -11.49 -10.32
CA ILE A 62 17.81 -12.27 -9.84
C ILE A 62 17.44 -13.12 -8.62
N THR A 63 16.74 -12.55 -7.64
CA THR A 63 16.31 -13.29 -6.44
C THR A 63 15.29 -14.38 -6.76
N LEU A 64 14.45 -14.19 -7.78
CA LEU A 64 13.45 -15.17 -8.20
C LEU A 64 13.98 -16.26 -9.12
N HIS A 65 15.13 -16.03 -9.77
CA HIS A 65 15.67 -16.93 -10.78
C HIS A 65 15.85 -18.39 -10.31
N PRO A 66 16.32 -18.69 -9.08
CA PRO A 66 16.39 -20.07 -8.59
C PRO A 66 15.05 -20.82 -8.56
N PHE A 67 13.93 -20.09 -8.55
CA PHE A 67 12.58 -20.65 -8.45
C PHE A 67 11.79 -20.56 -9.75
N ILE A 68 12.08 -19.55 -10.59
CA ILE A 68 11.34 -19.24 -11.83
C ILE A 68 12.33 -18.88 -12.95
N SER A 69 13.29 -19.76 -13.24
CA SER A 69 14.43 -19.49 -14.11
C SER A 69 14.02 -19.05 -15.53
N PHE A 70 13.21 -19.83 -16.22
CA PHE A 70 12.82 -19.53 -17.61
C PHE A 70 12.12 -18.17 -17.76
N THR A 71 11.20 -17.85 -16.86
CA THR A 71 10.45 -16.58 -16.92
C THR A 71 11.35 -15.40 -16.57
N THR A 72 12.20 -15.55 -15.54
CA THR A 72 13.09 -14.47 -15.12
C THR A 72 14.15 -14.18 -16.17
N ASP A 73 14.71 -15.20 -16.83
CA ASP A 73 15.65 -15.04 -17.95
C ASP A 73 14.98 -14.35 -19.13
N TYR A 74 13.83 -14.84 -19.56
CA TYR A 74 13.08 -14.24 -20.66
C TYR A 74 12.76 -12.76 -20.39
N LEU A 75 12.31 -12.42 -19.18
CA LEU A 75 12.03 -11.02 -18.82
C LEU A 75 13.30 -10.18 -18.79
N PHE A 76 14.40 -10.71 -18.25
CA PHE A 76 15.65 -9.99 -18.12
C PHE A 76 16.26 -9.69 -19.49
N GLU A 77 16.31 -10.67 -20.38
CA GLU A 77 16.81 -10.52 -21.75
C GLU A 77 15.93 -9.53 -22.55
N ASN A 78 14.61 -9.63 -22.47
CA ASN A 78 13.73 -8.75 -23.25
C ASN A 78 13.79 -7.30 -22.79
N ILE A 79 13.93 -7.04 -21.49
CA ILE A 79 13.92 -5.69 -20.93
C ILE A 79 15.31 -5.06 -20.96
N TYR A 80 16.36 -5.83 -20.67
CA TYR A 80 17.72 -5.32 -20.49
C TYR A 80 18.70 -5.70 -21.59
N ARG A 81 18.34 -6.64 -22.48
CA ARG A 81 19.21 -7.14 -23.56
C ARG A 81 20.53 -7.71 -23.03
N GLU A 82 20.46 -8.32 -21.86
CA GLU A 82 21.56 -8.95 -21.12
C GLU A 82 21.13 -10.36 -20.72
N GLU A 83 22.08 -11.29 -20.57
CA GLU A 83 21.80 -12.60 -19.95
C GLU A 83 21.87 -12.49 -18.43
N LEU A 84 20.90 -13.09 -17.73
CA LEU A 84 20.81 -13.01 -16.26
C LEU A 84 21.97 -13.73 -15.58
N LEU A 85 22.42 -14.86 -16.13
CA LEU A 85 23.53 -15.65 -15.59
C LEU A 85 24.89 -14.94 -15.70
N GLU A 86 25.04 -14.06 -16.69
CA GLU A 86 26.23 -13.24 -16.90
C GLU A 86 26.16 -11.90 -16.16
N ALA A 87 24.97 -11.53 -15.66
CA ALA A 87 24.78 -10.30 -14.91
C ALA A 87 25.58 -10.36 -13.60
N ASN A 88 26.59 -9.48 -13.49
CA ASN A 88 27.49 -9.47 -12.34
C ASN A 88 26.72 -9.21 -11.03
N LEU A 89 26.54 -10.27 -10.25
CA LEU A 89 25.91 -10.29 -8.93
C LEU A 89 26.63 -9.44 -7.88
N GLN A 90 27.90 -9.11 -8.10
CA GLN A 90 28.77 -8.56 -7.04
C GLN A 90 28.65 -7.04 -6.83
N ASN A 91 28.15 -6.28 -7.81
CA ASN A 91 28.06 -4.81 -7.70
C ASN A 91 26.76 -4.29 -7.12
N LEU A 92 25.97 -5.18 -6.53
CA LEU A 92 24.66 -4.80 -6.10
C LEU A 92 24.69 -4.38 -4.62
N GLY A 93 25.35 -3.24 -4.40
CA GLY A 93 25.72 -2.68 -3.10
C GLY A 93 24.66 -2.70 -2.01
N ASP A 94 25.10 -2.50 -0.77
CA ASP A 94 24.25 -2.62 0.41
C ASP A 94 23.03 -1.69 0.31
N LEU A 95 21.86 -2.32 0.26
CA LEU A 95 20.57 -1.63 0.15
C LEU A 95 20.14 -1.00 1.48
N SER A 96 20.78 -1.40 2.59
CA SER A 96 20.48 -0.89 3.94
C SER A 96 20.72 0.62 4.05
N ALA A 97 21.69 1.17 3.31
CA ALA A 97 22.03 2.59 3.32
C ALA A 97 21.00 3.48 2.60
N LEU A 98 20.09 2.89 1.81
CA LEU A 98 19.06 3.59 1.03
C LEU A 98 17.69 3.55 1.73
N VAL A 99 17.64 3.05 2.96
CA VAL A 99 16.41 2.93 3.76
C VAL A 99 16.04 4.29 4.38
N GLY A 100 15.00 4.93 3.83
CA GLY A 100 14.39 6.11 4.43
C GLY A 100 13.43 5.75 5.58
N ALA A 101 13.32 6.64 6.57
CA ALA A 101 12.53 6.46 7.80
C ALA A 101 11.01 6.77 7.65
N GLU A 102 10.52 7.07 6.45
CA GLU A 102 9.13 7.47 6.25
C GLU A 102 8.21 6.23 6.22
N SER A 103 7.24 6.17 7.14
CA SER A 103 6.32 5.04 7.30
C SER A 103 5.28 5.02 6.18
N VAL A 104 5.64 4.43 5.04
CA VAL A 104 4.73 4.17 3.90
C VAL A 104 3.51 3.33 4.32
N GLU A 105 3.64 2.54 5.40
CA GLU A 105 2.55 1.73 5.96
C GLU A 105 1.35 2.57 6.39
N ASN A 106 1.58 3.73 7.01
CA ASN A 106 0.50 4.64 7.41
C ASN A 106 -0.27 5.16 6.19
N LEU A 107 0.44 5.48 5.10
CA LEU A 107 -0.19 5.92 3.85
C LEU A 107 -1.00 4.80 3.19
N ILE A 108 -0.46 3.58 3.19
CA ILE A 108 -1.15 2.38 2.69
C ILE A 108 -2.44 2.14 3.46
N GLU A 109 -2.38 2.19 4.79
CA GLU A 109 -3.55 2.01 5.65
C GLU A 109 -4.61 3.08 5.38
N GLN A 110 -4.21 4.36 5.32
CA GLN A 110 -5.11 5.47 4.98
C GLN A 110 -5.79 5.27 3.62
N ILE A 111 -5.02 4.98 2.56
CA ILE A 111 -5.57 4.79 1.21
C ILE A 111 -6.54 3.62 1.19
N THR A 112 -6.17 2.52 1.85
CA THR A 112 -7.00 1.32 1.92
C THR A 112 -8.32 1.62 2.63
N THR A 113 -8.28 2.31 3.77
CA THR A 113 -9.48 2.69 4.53
C THR A 113 -10.39 3.62 3.72
N LEU A 114 -9.83 4.62 3.02
CA LEU A 114 -10.62 5.52 2.16
C LEU A 114 -11.28 4.77 0.99
N ARG A 115 -10.56 3.83 0.35
CA ARG A 115 -11.09 2.96 -0.70
C ARG A 115 -12.20 2.04 -0.18
N GLN A 116 -11.98 1.41 0.98
CA GLN A 116 -12.97 0.55 1.64
C GLN A 116 -14.23 1.33 2.01
N TYR A 117 -14.10 2.54 2.56
CA TYR A 117 -15.25 3.40 2.83
C TYR A 117 -16.07 3.63 1.57
N ARG A 118 -15.41 3.98 0.47
CA ARG A 118 -16.06 4.23 -0.82
C ARG A 118 -16.82 3.01 -1.34
N GLU A 119 -16.20 1.83 -1.26
CA GLU A 119 -16.83 0.57 -1.66
C GLU A 119 -18.02 0.21 -0.77
N SER A 120 -17.88 0.36 0.55
CA SER A 120 -18.95 0.08 1.52
C SER A 120 -20.20 0.94 1.32
N LYS A 121 -20.01 2.16 0.81
CA LYS A 121 -21.09 3.12 0.49
C LYS A 121 -21.50 3.09 -0.98
N GLN A 122 -20.89 2.21 -1.79
CA GLN A 122 -21.13 2.08 -3.23
C GLN A 122 -21.01 3.41 -4.01
N ILE A 123 -20.07 4.27 -3.61
CA ILE A 123 -19.87 5.58 -4.22
C ILE A 123 -19.06 5.44 -5.52
N SER A 124 -19.58 5.95 -6.64
CA SER A 124 -18.95 5.90 -7.97
C SER A 124 -17.53 6.47 -7.95
N LYS A 125 -16.53 5.76 -8.50
CA LYS A 125 -15.08 6.09 -8.47
C LYS A 125 -14.71 7.51 -8.95
N SER A 126 -15.53 8.12 -9.79
CA SER A 126 -15.26 9.44 -10.37
C SER A 126 -15.64 10.61 -9.45
N GLN A 127 -16.45 10.38 -8.42
CA GLN A 127 -16.90 11.44 -7.50
C GLN A 127 -15.75 11.91 -6.60
N ILE A 128 -15.59 13.23 -6.45
CA ILE A 128 -14.62 13.76 -5.49
C ILE A 128 -15.26 13.74 -4.11
N LEU A 129 -14.58 13.11 -3.15
CA LEU A 129 -14.95 13.12 -1.74
C LEU A 129 -13.96 13.98 -0.96
N TYR A 130 -14.32 14.34 0.27
CA TYR A 130 -13.45 15.14 1.12
C TYR A 130 -13.08 14.42 2.40
N PHE A 131 -11.85 14.61 2.84
CA PHE A 131 -11.37 14.08 4.11
C PHE A 131 -10.58 15.14 4.89
N ALA A 132 -10.56 14.97 6.20
CA ALA A 132 -9.65 15.64 7.11
C ALA A 132 -8.94 14.59 7.97
N PHE A 133 -7.88 15.02 8.64
CA PHE A 133 -7.15 14.22 9.60
C PHE A 133 -7.07 15.00 10.90
N ASP A 134 -6.89 14.28 12.01
CA ASP A 134 -6.63 14.91 13.30
C ASP A 134 -5.40 15.84 13.23
N ASP A 135 -5.52 17.04 13.80
CA ASP A 135 -4.61 18.18 13.63
C ASP A 135 -3.17 17.90 14.16
N ALA A 136 -2.98 16.80 14.89
CA ALA A 136 -1.68 16.39 15.41
C ALA A 136 -0.70 15.89 14.35
N ILE A 137 -1.14 15.64 13.10
CA ILE A 137 -0.30 15.05 12.04
C ILE A 137 -0.23 15.99 10.84
N THR A 138 0.90 16.70 10.73
CA THR A 138 1.21 17.53 9.55
C THR A 138 1.59 16.61 8.39
N PHE A 139 0.68 16.38 7.44
CA PHE A 139 1.02 15.64 6.22
C PHE A 139 1.85 16.51 5.28
N ASN A 140 2.87 15.90 4.68
CA ASN A 140 3.63 16.51 3.61
C ASN A 140 2.72 16.68 2.37
N GLU A 141 2.81 17.81 1.66
CA GLU A 141 2.02 18.06 0.44
C GLU A 141 2.12 16.91 -0.58
N ASN A 142 3.27 16.24 -0.63
CA ASN A 142 3.49 15.06 -1.48
C ASN A 142 2.58 13.88 -1.09
N GLN A 143 2.35 13.65 0.20
CA GLN A 143 1.50 12.57 0.68
C GLN A 143 0.04 12.84 0.36
N LEU A 144 -0.42 14.09 0.52
CA LEU A 144 -1.77 14.50 0.15
C LEU A 144 -2.02 14.35 -1.36
N ALA A 145 -1.04 14.72 -2.19
CA ALA A 145 -1.12 14.53 -3.64
C ALA A 145 -1.23 13.05 -4.04
N ILE A 146 -0.51 12.17 -3.34
CA ILE A 146 -0.59 10.72 -3.53
C ILE A 146 -1.98 10.21 -3.16
N VAL A 147 -2.47 10.54 -1.95
CA VAL A 147 -3.79 10.10 -1.48
C VAL A 147 -4.89 10.56 -2.43
N ASN A 148 -4.86 11.82 -2.88
CA ASN A 148 -5.85 12.35 -3.81
C ASN A 148 -5.87 11.57 -5.12
N LYS A 149 -4.71 11.39 -5.78
CA LYS A 149 -4.64 10.65 -7.04
C LYS A 149 -5.08 9.19 -6.93
N LEU A 150 -4.89 8.56 -5.77
CA LEU A 150 -5.19 7.14 -5.58
C LEU A 150 -6.60 6.85 -5.07
N THR A 151 -7.29 7.85 -4.52
CA THR A 151 -8.60 7.66 -3.87
C THR A 151 -9.69 8.57 -4.41
N ASN A 152 -9.32 9.65 -5.12
CA ASN A 152 -10.17 10.80 -5.46
C ASN A 152 -10.79 11.47 -4.22
N PHE A 153 -10.05 11.48 -3.10
CA PHE A 153 -10.37 12.28 -1.93
C PHE A 153 -9.50 13.53 -1.86
N THR A 154 -10.13 14.66 -1.56
CA THR A 154 -9.46 15.96 -1.42
C THR A 154 -9.47 16.40 0.04
N TYR A 155 -8.41 17.07 0.47
CA TYR A 155 -8.37 17.57 1.84
C TYR A 155 -9.34 18.73 2.01
N LYS A 156 -10.22 18.66 3.01
CA LYS A 156 -11.07 19.75 3.47
C LYS A 156 -11.37 19.54 4.95
N SER A 157 -11.07 20.55 5.77
CA SER A 157 -11.32 20.51 7.21
C SER A 157 -12.78 20.13 7.49
N ASN A 158 -12.95 19.09 8.32
CA ASN A 158 -14.24 18.54 8.67
C ASN A 158 -14.17 17.64 9.92
N LEU A 159 -15.29 17.46 10.60
CA LEU A 159 -15.45 16.60 11.78
C LEU A 159 -16.67 15.66 11.71
N ASP A 160 -17.23 15.39 10.51
CA ASP A 160 -18.48 14.61 10.39
C ASP A 160 -18.32 13.13 10.79
N LEU A 161 -17.80 12.27 9.91
CA LEU A 161 -17.67 10.84 10.16
C LEU A 161 -16.24 10.47 10.51
N SER A 162 -16.01 9.99 11.74
CA SER A 162 -14.70 9.55 12.19
C SER A 162 -14.43 8.07 11.87
N ILE A 163 -13.23 7.79 11.38
CA ILE A 163 -12.70 6.44 11.17
C ILE A 163 -11.34 6.37 11.86
N LYS A 164 -11.19 5.42 12.78
CA LYS A 164 -9.93 5.19 13.51
C LYS A 164 -8.93 4.42 12.63
N LEU A 165 -7.69 4.89 12.64
CA LEU A 165 -6.52 4.22 12.09
C LEU A 165 -5.52 3.89 13.21
N SER A 166 -4.52 3.09 12.90
CA SER A 166 -3.45 2.72 13.84
C SER A 166 -2.66 3.93 14.39
N PHE A 167 -2.59 5.01 13.61
CA PHE A 167 -1.76 6.19 13.91
C PHE A 167 -2.56 7.49 14.05
N GLY A 168 -3.90 7.47 13.94
CA GLY A 168 -4.72 8.68 14.05
C GLY A 168 -6.18 8.45 13.66
N THR A 169 -6.94 9.55 13.53
CA THR A 169 -8.34 9.49 13.11
C THR A 169 -8.54 10.28 11.81
N ILE A 170 -9.21 9.65 10.84
CA ILE A 170 -9.66 10.30 9.60
C ILE A 170 -11.10 10.75 9.77
N TYR A 171 -11.41 11.94 9.28
CA TYR A 171 -12.76 12.44 9.15
C TYR A 171 -13.17 12.49 7.68
N ILE A 172 -14.35 12.00 7.34
CA ILE A 172 -14.88 12.05 5.97
C ILE A 172 -16.05 13.02 5.92
N ALA A 173 -16.06 13.93 4.94
CA ALA A 173 -17.20 14.81 4.69
C ALA A 173 -18.36 14.05 4.08
N LEU A 174 -19.52 14.19 4.72
CA LEU A 174 -20.77 13.63 4.27
C LEU A 174 -21.51 14.71 3.46
N ASP A 175 -22.09 14.30 2.34
CA ASP A 175 -23.05 15.13 1.62
C ASP A 175 -24.38 15.24 2.39
N ASP A 176 -25.24 16.22 2.08
CA ASP A 176 -26.46 16.50 2.85
C ASP A 176 -27.44 15.30 2.91
N GLU A 177 -27.52 14.48 1.85
CA GLU A 177 -28.29 13.22 1.86
C GLU A 177 -27.66 12.13 2.74
N GLN A 178 -26.33 12.13 2.88
CA GLN A 178 -25.60 11.14 3.66
C GLN A 178 -25.63 11.47 5.16
N LYS A 179 -25.64 12.76 5.51
CA LYS A 179 -25.89 13.24 6.88
C LYS A 179 -27.24 12.78 7.40
N GLN A 180 -28.28 12.81 6.57
CA GLN A 180 -29.61 12.33 6.95
C GLN A 180 -29.64 10.81 7.18
N LYS A 181 -28.99 10.01 6.34
CA LYS A 181 -28.92 8.53 6.50
C LYS A 181 -28.08 8.09 7.70
N GLU A 182 -26.97 8.76 7.98
CA GLU A 182 -26.13 8.49 9.16
C GLU A 182 -26.82 8.94 10.47
N ASN A 183 -27.47 10.11 10.50
CA ASN A 183 -28.26 10.54 11.64
C ASN A 183 -29.43 9.60 11.93
N PHE A 184 -30.10 9.08 10.90
CA PHE A 184 -31.19 8.10 11.05
C PHE A 184 -30.67 6.77 11.62
N ARG A 185 -29.52 6.28 11.15
CA ARG A 185 -28.86 5.07 11.71
C ARG A 185 -28.40 5.25 13.16
N ASN A 186 -27.83 6.41 13.50
CA ASN A 186 -27.40 6.71 14.87
C ASN A 186 -28.60 6.88 15.82
N TRP A 187 -29.72 7.43 15.34
CA TRP A 187 -30.97 7.48 16.10
C TRP A 187 -31.55 6.08 16.36
N ASP A 188 -31.58 5.19 15.35
CA ASP A 188 -32.02 3.80 15.50
C ASP A 188 -31.12 2.98 16.45
N ALA A 189 -29.80 3.21 16.41
CA ALA A 189 -28.84 2.57 17.30
C ALA A 189 -29.04 3.02 18.76
N ASN A 190 -29.25 4.32 18.99
CA ASN A 190 -29.52 4.86 20.32
C ASN A 190 -30.88 4.41 20.88
N GLN A 191 -31.91 4.25 20.03
CA GLN A 191 -33.19 3.67 20.45
C GLN A 191 -33.06 2.20 20.88
N LYS A 192 -32.18 1.42 20.25
CA LYS A 192 -31.94 0.01 20.63
C LYS A 192 -31.15 -0.13 21.93
N ILE A 193 -30.28 0.82 22.25
CA ILE A 193 -29.54 0.86 23.51
C ILE A 193 -30.49 1.25 24.65
N SER A 194 -31.29 2.31 24.48
CA SER A 194 -32.28 2.74 25.47
C SER A 194 -33.37 1.70 25.78
N ARG A 195 -33.67 0.77 24.87
CA ARG A 195 -34.61 -0.34 25.11
C ARG A 195 -34.00 -1.55 25.82
N ARG A 196 -32.66 -1.67 25.88
CA ARG A 196 -31.98 -2.73 26.65
C ARG A 196 -31.77 -2.34 28.11
N ASP A 197 -31.71 -1.05 28.40
CA ASP A 197 -31.53 -0.53 29.77
C ASP A 197 -32.86 -0.38 30.55
N CYS A 198 -34.00 -0.76 29.95
CA CYS A 198 -35.32 -0.76 30.58
C CYS A 198 -35.85 -2.18 30.91
N PHE A 199 -35.00 -3.21 30.88
CA PHE A 199 -35.32 -4.57 31.34
C PHE A 199 -34.38 -5.03 32.42
#